data_AF-A0AB39V4J4-F1
#
_entry.id   AF-A0AB39V4J4-F1
#
_cell.length_a   1.000
_cell.length_b   1.000
_cell.length_c   1.000
_cell.angle_alpha   90.00
_cell.angle_beta   90.00
_cell.angle_gamma   90.00
#
_symmetry.space_group_name_H-M   'P 1'
#
loop_
_entity.id
_entity.type
_entity.pdbx_description
1 polymer ?
#
loop_
_entity_poly.entity_id
_entity_poly.type
_entity_poly.pdbx_seq_one_letter_code
_entity_poly.pdbx_strand_id
1 'polypeptide(L)'
;MKIDFNESDLLKEILNFKIANKKDLLEKYRFKTIKNINKFLQEHNTGIIHASKNYLYYFGKYDENIFKIETKDIKKTFRRDLISFILLFGKEKLNIYNFNKQIKKSQDNKKNIQNDLKQILEIFNIKYPEYVKSENIEKLFEEKNSNFKEFKEIYLKEILCRRLEKSYLGKSTYQENFYFKIMQETLKIKNIKYIHKLIFSYIKEYTNIISIDEKYKMLVYFLLNFKNKDIKYRYTLSKSTENENFFTIMEKIYKREKLEINLRFIASFYKKIHKTRNNAENVLNKINGELYLQNNRNLKTRKLLEQDKVEFYDIAETSVNFEDKKLLNKQIVKQYVNSNEIIKISTLVIFDLEEAEILKTYNRIKEFFNFINIVKIEQLDKFKKVITKTRNTNEFEQILLISSSKFVNVIKNFSEIPIYHLEIENEKGALKNRSAILIQMIRLRTMMLQYLDFKKERDIIRKRIKNKNRLTTN
;
A
#
# COMPACT_ATOMS: atom_id res chain seq x y z
N MET A 1 14.65 -19.27 -12.79
CA MET A 1 13.39 -18.63 -13.24
C MET A 1 13.39 -17.17 -12.81
N LYS A 2 12.69 -16.26 -13.51
CA LYS A 2 12.75 -14.82 -13.21
C LYS A 2 11.36 -14.23 -12.97
N ILE A 3 11.22 -13.44 -11.91
CA ILE A 3 10.04 -12.61 -11.65
C ILE A 3 10.18 -11.23 -12.29
N ASP A 4 9.07 -10.62 -12.70
CA ASP A 4 9.05 -9.23 -13.19
C ASP A 4 8.89 -8.21 -12.05
N PHE A 5 8.95 -6.92 -12.39
CA PHE A 5 8.87 -5.83 -11.42
C PHE A 5 7.53 -5.76 -10.68
N ASN A 6 6.42 -6.21 -11.29
CA ASN A 6 5.10 -6.27 -10.65
C ASN A 6 5.02 -7.46 -9.68
N GLU A 7 5.48 -8.63 -10.11
CA GLU A 7 5.59 -9.83 -9.28
C GLU A 7 6.52 -9.58 -8.08
N SER A 8 7.54 -8.72 -8.23
CA SER A 8 8.38 -8.28 -7.12
C SER A 8 7.67 -7.36 -6.13
N ASP A 9 6.81 -6.43 -6.56
CA ASP A 9 6.01 -5.64 -5.61
C ASP A 9 5.12 -6.57 -4.76
N LEU A 10 4.41 -7.46 -5.45
CA LEU A 10 3.52 -8.43 -4.86
C LEU A 10 4.26 -9.33 -3.87
N LEU A 11 5.39 -9.90 -4.29
CA LEU A 11 6.20 -10.75 -3.44
C LEU A 11 6.62 -9.98 -2.18
N LYS A 12 7.01 -8.71 -2.31
CA LYS A 12 7.40 -7.89 -1.16
C LYS A 12 6.26 -7.69 -0.17
N GLU A 13 5.05 -7.40 -0.63
CA GLU A 13 3.87 -7.29 0.25
C GLU A 13 3.62 -8.61 0.99
N ILE A 14 3.62 -9.74 0.27
CA ILE A 14 3.43 -11.08 0.88
C ILE A 14 4.53 -11.39 1.91
N LEU A 15 5.80 -11.11 1.57
CA LEU A 15 6.94 -11.35 2.45
C LEU A 15 6.93 -10.46 3.69
N ASN A 16 6.47 -9.22 3.56
CA ASN A 16 6.38 -8.29 4.66
C ASN A 16 5.19 -8.60 5.59
N PHE A 17 4.03 -8.94 5.03
CA PHE A 17 2.80 -9.07 5.81
C PHE A 17 2.59 -10.49 6.33
N LYS A 18 3.27 -11.49 5.75
CA LYS A 18 3.19 -12.94 6.08
C LYS A 18 1.85 -13.60 5.78
N ILE A 19 0.77 -12.82 5.75
CA ILE A 19 -0.56 -13.23 5.31
C ILE A 19 -1.15 -12.15 4.40
N ALA A 20 -1.81 -12.58 3.33
CA ALA A 20 -2.49 -11.66 2.41
C ALA A 20 -3.76 -12.29 1.83
N ASN A 21 -4.79 -11.46 1.66
CA ASN A 21 -6.04 -11.86 1.02
C ASN A 21 -5.85 -11.88 -0.51
N LYS A 22 -6.24 -12.96 -1.18
CA LYS A 22 -6.08 -13.11 -2.64
C LYS A 22 -6.90 -12.09 -3.42
N LYS A 23 -8.09 -11.72 -2.96
CA LYS A 23 -8.95 -10.72 -3.61
C LYS A 23 -8.29 -9.35 -3.54
N ASP A 24 -7.80 -8.97 -2.38
CA ASP A 24 -7.13 -7.68 -2.20
C ASP A 24 -5.85 -7.60 -3.06
N LEU A 25 -5.07 -8.70 -3.15
CA LEU A 25 -3.91 -8.77 -4.03
C LEU A 25 -4.28 -8.72 -5.53
N LEU A 26 -5.40 -9.32 -5.93
CA LEU A 26 -5.93 -9.21 -7.29
C LEU A 26 -6.31 -7.76 -7.61
N GLU A 27 -6.95 -7.05 -6.69
CA GLU A 27 -7.34 -5.65 -6.86
C GLU A 27 -6.12 -4.70 -6.88
N LYS A 28 -5.14 -4.91 -6.00
CA LYS A 28 -3.92 -4.09 -5.91
C LYS A 28 -2.91 -4.34 -7.04
N TYR A 29 -2.69 -5.61 -7.40
CA TYR A 29 -1.59 -6.03 -8.28
C TYR A 29 -2.03 -6.70 -9.58
N ARG A 30 -3.35 -6.90 -9.78
CA ARG A 30 -3.89 -7.70 -10.90
C ARG A 30 -3.29 -9.12 -10.94
N PHE A 31 -2.98 -9.64 -9.75
CA PHE A 31 -2.36 -10.93 -9.53
C PHE A 31 -3.31 -12.08 -9.85
N LYS A 32 -2.82 -13.14 -10.51
CA LYS A 32 -3.63 -14.34 -10.84
C LYS A 32 -3.10 -15.65 -10.24
N THR A 33 -1.79 -15.84 -10.12
CA THR A 33 -1.21 -17.13 -9.69
C THR A 33 0.17 -16.97 -9.06
N ILE A 34 0.43 -17.71 -7.97
CA ILE A 34 1.73 -17.74 -7.28
C ILE A 34 2.68 -18.79 -7.86
N LYS A 35 2.29 -19.60 -8.86
CA LYS A 35 3.12 -20.73 -9.35
C LYS A 35 4.54 -20.30 -9.72
N ASN A 36 4.66 -19.20 -10.45
CA ASN A 36 5.95 -18.63 -10.85
C ASN A 36 6.75 -18.10 -9.65
N ILE A 37 6.07 -17.45 -8.70
CA ILE A 37 6.69 -16.89 -7.50
C ILE A 37 7.18 -18.01 -6.58
N ASN A 38 6.41 -19.08 -6.39
CA ASN A 38 6.84 -20.24 -5.58
C ASN A 38 8.05 -20.94 -6.18
N LYS A 39 8.07 -21.15 -7.50
CA LYS A 39 9.25 -21.73 -8.15
C LYS A 39 10.49 -20.82 -7.97
N PHE A 40 10.31 -19.51 -8.09
CA PHE A 40 11.37 -18.53 -7.83
C PHE A 40 11.88 -18.58 -6.37
N LEU A 41 10.99 -18.69 -5.39
CA LEU A 41 11.38 -18.78 -3.96
C LEU A 41 12.09 -20.10 -3.63
N GLN A 42 11.67 -21.21 -4.25
CA GLN A 42 12.34 -22.51 -4.13
C GLN A 42 13.76 -22.46 -4.68
N GLU A 43 13.96 -21.91 -5.88
CA GLU A 43 15.28 -21.75 -6.49
C GLU A 43 16.24 -20.86 -5.67
N HIS A 44 15.70 -19.99 -4.81
CA HIS A 44 16.46 -19.13 -3.92
C HIS A 44 16.51 -19.62 -2.46
N ASN A 45 16.01 -20.83 -2.18
CA ASN A 45 16.00 -21.41 -0.84
C ASN A 45 15.38 -20.49 0.23
N THR A 46 14.44 -19.64 -0.15
CA THR A 46 13.76 -18.71 0.77
C THR A 46 12.45 -19.30 1.31
N GLY A 47 11.90 -20.33 0.66
CA GLY A 47 10.71 -21.05 1.12
C GLY A 47 9.65 -21.13 0.02
N ILE A 48 8.39 -21.27 0.42
CA ILE A 48 7.23 -21.22 -0.49
C ILE A 48 6.09 -20.41 0.13
N ILE A 49 5.24 -19.86 -0.73
CA ILE A 49 3.95 -19.31 -0.35
C ILE A 49 2.93 -20.45 -0.34
N HIS A 50 2.29 -20.66 0.80
CA HIS A 50 1.17 -21.58 0.94
C HIS A 50 -0.13 -20.85 0.57
N ALA A 51 -1.07 -21.54 -0.07
CA ALA A 51 -2.35 -20.95 -0.46
C ALA A 51 -3.51 -21.76 0.11
N SER A 52 -4.44 -21.09 0.79
CA SER A 52 -5.77 -21.63 1.11
C SER A 52 -6.79 -21.18 0.05
N LYS A 53 -8.10 -21.34 0.28
CA LYS A 53 -9.14 -20.82 -0.64
C LYS A 53 -8.96 -19.31 -0.87
N ASN A 54 -8.90 -18.54 0.21
CA ASN A 54 -8.98 -17.07 0.18
C ASN A 54 -7.65 -16.36 0.49
N TYR A 55 -6.67 -17.04 1.08
CA TYR A 55 -5.48 -16.39 1.63
C TYR A 55 -4.18 -17.02 1.14
N LEU A 56 -3.11 -16.22 1.21
CA LEU A 56 -1.73 -16.61 0.97
C LEU A 56 -0.93 -16.45 2.26
N TYR A 57 -0.06 -17.40 2.56
CA TYR A 57 0.77 -17.42 3.76
C TYR A 57 2.24 -17.61 3.41
N TYR A 58 3.11 -16.87 4.08
CA TYR A 58 4.56 -17.01 3.92
C TYR A 58 5.27 -17.10 5.26
N PHE A 59 6.05 -18.16 5.41
CA PHE A 59 6.84 -18.45 6.61
C PHE A 59 8.31 -18.75 6.33
N GLY A 60 8.76 -18.40 5.12
CA GLY A 60 10.14 -18.56 4.70
C GLY A 60 11.05 -17.44 5.23
N LYS A 61 12.32 -17.48 4.85
CA LYS A 61 13.31 -16.46 5.20
C LYS A 61 13.03 -15.18 4.40
N TYR A 62 13.16 -14.02 5.03
CA TYR A 62 13.21 -12.75 4.31
C TYR A 62 14.64 -12.53 3.85
N ASP A 63 14.87 -12.53 2.53
CA ASP A 63 16.17 -12.21 1.94
C ASP A 63 16.00 -11.06 0.96
N GLU A 64 16.69 -9.94 1.21
CA GLU A 64 16.63 -8.77 0.33
C GLU A 64 17.28 -9.03 -1.03
N ASN A 65 18.19 -10.00 -1.12
CA ASN A 65 18.92 -10.28 -2.35
C ASN A 65 18.02 -10.82 -3.46
N ILE A 66 16.92 -11.51 -3.12
CA ILE A 66 15.97 -12.04 -4.12
C ILE A 66 15.25 -10.93 -4.89
N PHE A 67 15.27 -9.69 -4.42
CA PHE A 67 14.68 -8.55 -5.12
C PHE A 67 15.64 -7.90 -6.13
N LYS A 68 16.88 -8.38 -6.25
CA LYS A 68 17.81 -7.98 -7.33
C LYS A 68 17.38 -8.62 -8.65
N ILE A 69 16.33 -8.08 -9.25
CA ILE A 69 15.80 -8.56 -10.52
C ILE A 69 16.74 -8.12 -11.65
N GLU A 70 17.58 -9.03 -12.13
CA GLU A 70 18.42 -8.77 -13.31
C GLU A 70 17.71 -9.08 -14.64
N THR A 71 16.44 -9.49 -14.59
CA THR A 71 15.72 -9.86 -15.81
C THR A 71 15.48 -8.66 -16.73
N LYS A 72 15.76 -8.87 -18.01
CA LYS A 72 15.36 -7.94 -19.08
C LYS A 72 13.98 -8.30 -19.65
N ASP A 73 13.40 -9.44 -19.23
CA ASP A 73 12.16 -9.97 -19.80
C ASP A 73 10.94 -9.18 -19.37
N ILE A 74 10.39 -8.39 -20.30
CA ILE A 74 9.14 -7.66 -20.07
C ILE A 74 7.95 -8.58 -20.31
N LYS A 75 7.30 -8.98 -19.21
CA LYS A 75 6.06 -9.77 -19.20
C LYS A 75 4.85 -8.89 -19.52
N LYS A 76 3.74 -9.55 -19.85
CA LYS A 76 2.46 -8.93 -20.22
C LYS A 76 1.91 -7.95 -19.17
N THR A 77 1.96 -8.33 -17.90
CA THR A 77 1.52 -7.51 -16.75
C THR A 77 2.31 -6.21 -16.63
N PHE A 78 3.64 -6.30 -16.65
CA PHE A 78 4.51 -5.13 -16.61
C PHE A 78 4.32 -4.23 -17.84
N ARG A 79 4.21 -4.83 -19.04
CA ARG A 79 3.95 -4.10 -20.29
C ARG A 79 2.64 -3.33 -20.25
N ARG A 80 1.58 -3.93 -19.70
CA ARG A 80 0.27 -3.26 -19.55
C ARG A 80 0.31 -2.10 -18.57
N ASP A 81 1.02 -2.25 -17.45
CA ASP A 81 1.21 -1.16 -16.47
C ASP A 81 1.88 0.05 -17.13
N LEU A 82 2.92 -0.17 -17.96
CA LEU A 82 3.59 0.88 -18.73
C LEU A 82 2.66 1.53 -19.77
N ILE A 83 1.92 0.73 -20.54
CA ILE A 83 0.98 1.26 -21.54
C ILE A 83 -0.10 2.11 -20.87
N SER A 84 -0.68 1.64 -19.76
CA SER A 84 -1.66 2.42 -18.99
C SER A 84 -1.08 3.75 -18.53
N PHE A 85 0.16 3.78 -18.04
CA PHE A 85 0.83 5.02 -17.67
C PHE A 85 0.99 5.98 -18.86
N ILE A 86 1.46 5.48 -20.00
CA ILE A 86 1.63 6.28 -21.22
C ILE A 86 0.30 6.85 -21.69
N LEU A 87 -0.79 6.07 -21.66
CA LEU A 87 -2.10 6.55 -22.11
C LEU A 87 -2.68 7.63 -21.20
N LEU A 88 -2.46 7.55 -19.90
CA LEU A 88 -3.04 8.48 -18.93
C LEU A 88 -2.30 9.82 -18.85
N PHE A 89 -0.98 9.81 -19.07
CA PHE A 89 -0.14 11.00 -18.90
C PHE A 89 0.59 11.46 -20.17
N GLY A 90 0.62 10.63 -21.21
CA GLY A 90 1.20 10.98 -22.50
C GLY A 90 0.31 11.97 -23.24
N LYS A 91 0.94 12.92 -23.93
CA LYS A 91 0.23 13.88 -24.80
C LYS A 91 -0.07 13.33 -26.19
N GLU A 92 0.61 12.25 -26.56
CA GLU A 92 0.57 11.64 -27.89
C GLU A 92 0.07 10.21 -27.81
N LYS A 93 -0.40 9.68 -28.95
CA LYS A 93 -0.74 8.27 -29.09
C LYS A 93 0.48 7.38 -28.80
N LEU A 94 0.23 6.18 -28.26
CA LEU A 94 1.27 5.18 -28.07
C LEU A 94 1.84 4.80 -29.45
N ASN A 95 3.09 5.20 -29.69
CA ASN A 95 3.83 4.72 -30.85
C ASN A 95 4.29 3.27 -30.57
N ILE A 96 3.51 2.30 -31.08
CA ILE A 96 3.75 0.86 -30.88
C ILE A 96 5.15 0.45 -31.37
N TYR A 97 5.63 1.05 -32.47
CA TYR A 97 6.95 0.75 -33.01
C TYR A 97 8.07 1.21 -32.07
N ASN A 98 8.02 2.46 -31.62
CA ASN A 98 9.01 3.02 -30.70
C ASN A 98 8.98 2.28 -29.35
N PHE A 99 7.79 2.00 -28.83
CA PHE A 99 7.64 1.22 -27.60
C PHE A 99 8.21 -0.20 -27.77
N ASN A 100 7.97 -0.86 -28.89
CA ASN A 100 8.56 -2.18 -29.18
C ASN A 100 10.10 -2.13 -29.21
N LYS A 101 10.67 -1.08 -29.81
CA LYS A 101 12.12 -0.84 -29.85
C LYS A 101 12.68 -0.63 -28.43
N GLN A 102 11.99 0.14 -27.60
CA GLN A 102 12.39 0.41 -26.22
C GLN A 102 12.39 -0.87 -25.34
N ILE A 103 11.41 -1.77 -25.53
CA ILE A 103 11.35 -3.05 -24.80
C ILE A 103 12.27 -4.15 -25.40
N LYS A 104 12.99 -3.86 -26.49
CA LYS A 104 13.98 -4.72 -27.16
C LYS A 104 13.46 -6.13 -27.50
N LYS A 105 12.27 -6.24 -28.11
CA LYS A 105 11.69 -7.53 -28.51
C LYS A 105 11.46 -7.69 -30.02
N SER A 106 11.34 -8.95 -30.49
CA SER A 106 11.10 -9.33 -31.90
C SER A 106 9.78 -8.77 -32.48
N GLN A 107 9.59 -8.83 -33.80
CA GLN A 107 8.42 -8.25 -34.50
C GLN A 107 7.06 -8.77 -34.00
N ASP A 108 6.96 -10.04 -33.58
CA ASP A 108 5.72 -10.63 -33.00
C ASP A 108 5.21 -9.88 -31.76
N ASN A 109 6.06 -9.07 -31.13
CA ASN A 109 5.68 -8.27 -29.98
C ASN A 109 4.82 -7.05 -30.35
N LYS A 110 4.83 -6.58 -31.60
CA LYS A 110 3.96 -5.47 -32.04
C LYS A 110 2.48 -5.85 -31.94
N LYS A 111 2.09 -7.03 -32.44
CA LYS A 111 0.72 -7.57 -32.32
C LYS A 111 0.30 -7.70 -30.85
N ASN A 112 1.21 -8.19 -30.00
CA ASN A 112 0.97 -8.31 -28.57
C ASN A 112 0.79 -6.95 -27.87
N ILE A 113 1.60 -5.94 -28.22
CA ILE A 113 1.45 -4.57 -27.72
C ILE A 113 0.09 -4.00 -28.15
N GLN A 114 -0.31 -4.19 -29.41
CA GLN A 114 -1.59 -3.72 -29.91
C GLN A 114 -2.77 -4.38 -29.17
N ASN A 115 -2.70 -5.70 -28.93
CA ASN A 115 -3.73 -6.41 -28.16
C ASN A 115 -3.78 -5.94 -26.70
N ASP A 116 -2.63 -5.65 -26.09
CA ASP A 116 -2.59 -5.07 -24.74
C ASP A 116 -3.17 -3.66 -24.71
N LEU A 117 -2.88 -2.83 -25.72
CA LEU A 117 -3.47 -1.51 -25.89
C LEU A 117 -5.00 -1.60 -26.00
N LYS A 118 -5.53 -2.48 -26.86
CA LYS A 118 -6.98 -2.72 -26.99
C LYS A 118 -7.62 -3.04 -25.65
N GLN A 119 -7.06 -4.00 -24.91
CA GLN A 119 -7.60 -4.41 -23.61
C GLN A 119 -7.50 -3.33 -22.54
N ILE A 120 -6.51 -2.43 -22.62
CA ILE A 120 -6.41 -1.31 -21.70
C ILE A 120 -7.46 -0.24 -22.04
N LEU A 121 -7.66 0.05 -23.33
CA LEU A 121 -8.69 1.01 -23.77
C LEU A 121 -10.10 0.55 -23.38
N GLU A 122 -10.37 -0.76 -23.44
CA GLU A 122 -11.64 -1.35 -22.96
C GLU A 122 -11.92 -1.05 -21.48
N ILE A 123 -10.88 -1.02 -20.62
CA ILE A 123 -11.04 -0.64 -19.20
C ILE A 123 -11.56 0.80 -19.06
N PHE A 124 -11.27 1.66 -20.03
CA PHE A 124 -11.71 3.06 -20.07
C PHE A 124 -12.95 3.27 -20.94
N ASN A 125 -13.63 2.21 -21.38
CA ASN A 125 -14.76 2.28 -22.31
C ASN A 125 -14.42 3.00 -23.63
N ILE A 126 -13.16 2.91 -24.08
CA ILE A 126 -12.68 3.48 -25.34
C ILE A 126 -12.52 2.36 -26.36
N LYS A 127 -13.12 2.50 -27.54
CA LYS A 127 -12.91 1.53 -28.62
C LYS A 127 -11.58 1.83 -29.33
N TYR A 128 -10.85 0.80 -29.75
CA TYR A 128 -9.58 0.99 -30.45
C TYR A 128 -9.68 1.87 -31.72
N PRO A 129 -10.69 1.72 -32.60
CA PRO A 129 -10.84 2.61 -33.75
C PRO A 129 -11.06 4.08 -33.36
N GLU A 130 -11.78 4.34 -32.27
CA GLU A 130 -12.02 5.69 -31.74
C GLU A 130 -10.72 6.32 -31.26
N TYR A 131 -9.91 5.56 -30.50
CA TYR A 131 -8.57 5.97 -30.09
C TYR A 131 -7.65 6.29 -31.28
N VAL A 132 -7.67 5.45 -32.33
CA VAL A 132 -6.84 5.66 -33.52
C VAL A 132 -7.27 6.91 -34.29
N LYS A 133 -8.57 7.21 -34.36
CA LYS A 133 -9.11 8.37 -35.07
C LYS A 133 -9.01 9.68 -34.28
N SER A 134 -8.98 9.64 -32.95
CA SER A 134 -8.94 10.85 -32.12
C SER A 134 -7.65 11.64 -32.31
N GLU A 135 -7.74 12.94 -32.57
CA GLU A 135 -6.57 13.83 -32.60
C GLU A 135 -6.11 14.22 -31.19
N ASN A 136 -7.06 14.36 -30.26
CA ASN A 136 -6.80 14.74 -28.87
C ASN A 136 -7.17 13.58 -27.91
N ILE A 137 -6.13 12.86 -27.48
CA ILE A 137 -6.30 11.72 -26.58
C ILE A 137 -6.79 12.16 -25.20
N GLU A 138 -6.33 13.29 -24.66
CA GLU A 138 -6.77 13.76 -23.35
C GLU A 138 -8.27 14.05 -23.35
N LYS A 139 -8.76 14.77 -24.37
CA LYS A 139 -10.19 15.05 -24.53
C LYS A 139 -11.02 13.78 -24.68
N LEU A 140 -10.54 12.79 -25.43
CA LEU A 140 -11.22 11.49 -25.58
C LEU A 140 -11.40 10.79 -24.23
N PHE A 141 -10.37 10.80 -23.37
CA PHE A 141 -10.47 10.19 -22.05
C PHE A 141 -11.38 10.99 -21.10
N GLU A 142 -11.36 12.32 -21.17
CA GLU A 142 -12.28 13.18 -20.41
C GLU A 142 -13.75 12.95 -20.80
N GLU A 143 -14.05 12.80 -22.09
CA GLU A 143 -15.40 12.50 -22.58
C GLU A 143 -15.93 11.14 -22.10
N LYS A 144 -15.05 10.14 -21.95
CA LYS A 144 -15.43 8.82 -21.44
C LYS A 144 -15.43 8.71 -19.91
N ASN A 145 -14.80 9.66 -19.22
CA ASN A 145 -14.65 9.63 -17.78
C ASN A 145 -14.81 11.04 -17.19
N SER A 146 -16.00 11.33 -16.65
CA SER A 146 -16.34 12.63 -16.08
C SER A 146 -15.43 13.07 -14.92
N ASN A 147 -14.75 12.13 -14.24
CA ASN A 147 -13.80 12.39 -13.16
C ASN A 147 -12.34 12.09 -13.57
N PHE A 148 -12.02 12.18 -14.86
CA PHE A 148 -10.71 11.76 -15.39
C PHE A 148 -9.51 12.40 -14.69
N LYS A 149 -9.61 13.68 -14.32
CA LYS A 149 -8.54 14.38 -13.59
C LYS A 149 -8.28 13.77 -12.22
N GLU A 150 -9.33 13.57 -11.42
CA GLU A 150 -9.23 12.93 -10.10
C GLU A 150 -8.69 11.50 -10.24
N PHE A 151 -9.16 10.77 -11.25
CA PHE A 151 -8.65 9.44 -11.58
C PHE A 151 -7.15 9.44 -11.89
N LYS A 152 -6.65 10.39 -12.71
CA LYS A 152 -5.22 10.54 -13.01
C LYS A 152 -4.40 10.81 -11.75
N GLU A 153 -4.88 11.70 -10.88
CA GLU A 153 -4.21 12.01 -9.62
C GLU A 153 -4.12 10.78 -8.70
N ILE A 154 -5.22 10.04 -8.54
CA ILE A 154 -5.26 8.80 -7.75
C ILE A 154 -4.32 7.74 -8.35
N TYR A 155 -4.37 7.54 -9.67
CA TYR A 155 -3.54 6.55 -10.35
C TYR A 155 -2.05 6.87 -10.24
N LEU A 156 -1.66 8.14 -10.39
CA LEU A 156 -0.27 8.56 -10.21
C LEU A 156 0.17 8.36 -8.75
N LYS A 157 -0.68 8.71 -7.79
CA LYS A 157 -0.41 8.52 -6.35
C LYS A 157 -0.11 7.05 -6.04
N GLU A 158 -0.99 6.15 -6.48
CA GLU A 158 -0.84 4.70 -6.27
C GLU A 158 0.47 4.18 -6.88
N ILE A 159 0.80 4.58 -8.11
CA ILE A 159 2.04 4.17 -8.77
C ILE A 159 3.27 4.70 -8.01
N LEU A 160 3.27 5.97 -7.64
CA LEU A 160 4.40 6.57 -6.94
C LEU A 160 4.59 5.91 -5.58
N CYS A 161 3.50 5.66 -4.83
CA CYS A 161 3.56 4.95 -3.55
C CYS A 161 4.14 3.54 -3.73
N ARG A 162 3.58 2.75 -4.66
CA ARG A 162 4.04 1.39 -4.95
C ARG A 162 5.50 1.31 -5.39
N ARG A 163 6.00 2.30 -6.15
CA ARG A 163 7.30 2.23 -6.85
C ARG A 163 8.43 3.01 -6.19
N LEU A 164 8.15 4.13 -5.53
CA LEU A 164 9.20 5.00 -4.94
C LEU A 164 9.56 4.62 -3.51
N GLU A 165 8.69 3.93 -2.77
CA GLU A 165 9.05 3.35 -1.48
C GLU A 165 10.20 2.33 -1.57
N LYS A 166 10.49 1.82 -2.79
CA LYS A 166 11.65 0.97 -3.10
C LYS A 166 13.00 1.70 -3.10
N SER A 167 13.00 3.02 -3.34
CA SER A 167 14.20 3.77 -3.80
C SER A 167 15.32 3.94 -2.77
N TYR A 168 15.10 3.54 -1.51
CA TYR A 168 16.10 3.65 -0.43
C TYR A 168 17.12 2.50 -0.37
N LEU A 169 17.08 1.53 -1.30
CA LEU A 169 17.93 0.34 -1.27
C LEU A 169 19.14 0.34 -2.22
N GLY A 170 19.45 1.46 -2.88
CA GLY A 170 20.75 1.69 -3.55
C GLY A 170 21.11 0.79 -4.74
N LYS A 171 20.29 -0.21 -5.11
CA LYS A 171 20.54 -1.11 -6.24
C LYS A 171 19.28 -1.21 -7.10
N SER A 172 19.13 -0.30 -8.05
CA SER A 172 17.99 -0.33 -8.98
C SER A 172 18.15 -1.44 -10.02
N THR A 173 17.07 -2.16 -10.26
CA THR A 173 17.02 -3.24 -11.26
C THR A 173 16.91 -2.68 -12.68
N TYR A 174 17.18 -3.50 -13.70
CA TYR A 174 16.98 -3.10 -15.10
C TYR A 174 15.54 -2.63 -15.35
N GLN A 175 14.55 -3.40 -14.89
CA GLN A 175 13.14 -3.08 -15.10
C GLN A 175 12.70 -1.84 -14.32
N GLU A 176 13.22 -1.64 -13.11
CA GLU A 176 12.96 -0.41 -12.36
C GLU A 176 13.50 0.82 -13.10
N ASN A 177 14.75 0.76 -13.56
CA ASN A 177 15.35 1.84 -14.34
C ASN A 177 14.58 2.12 -15.62
N PHE A 178 14.14 1.06 -16.31
CA PHE A 178 13.30 1.18 -17.49
C PHE A 178 11.93 1.82 -17.17
N TYR A 179 11.27 1.41 -16.09
CA TYR A 179 10.00 1.99 -15.65
C TYR A 179 10.11 3.48 -15.36
N PHE A 180 11.11 3.88 -14.58
CA PHE A 180 11.34 5.29 -14.27
C PHE A 180 11.79 6.09 -15.47
N LYS A 181 12.46 5.48 -16.44
CA LYS A 181 12.76 6.12 -17.73
C LYS A 181 11.47 6.47 -18.48
N ILE A 182 10.56 5.50 -18.66
CA ILE A 182 9.26 5.74 -19.30
C ILE A 182 8.46 6.80 -18.52
N MET A 183 8.41 6.70 -17.19
CA MET A 183 7.71 7.67 -16.36
C MET A 183 8.23 9.10 -16.55
N GLN A 184 9.55 9.27 -16.57
CA GLN A 184 10.20 10.57 -16.77
C GLN A 184 9.97 11.12 -18.19
N GLU A 185 10.04 10.26 -19.22
CA GLU A 185 9.76 10.64 -20.60
C GLU A 185 8.28 11.07 -20.78
N THR A 186 7.34 10.28 -20.26
CA THR A 186 5.90 10.54 -20.37
C THR A 186 5.48 11.79 -19.61
N LEU A 187 5.91 11.96 -18.35
CA LEU A 187 5.60 13.18 -17.58
C LEU A 187 6.43 14.39 -18.02
N LYS A 188 7.46 14.17 -18.85
CA LYS A 188 8.49 15.15 -19.21
C LYS A 188 9.19 15.74 -17.98
N ILE A 189 9.36 14.97 -16.89
CA ILE A 189 10.02 15.39 -15.64
C ILE A 189 11.26 14.56 -15.46
N LYS A 190 12.44 15.16 -15.39
CA LYS A 190 13.66 14.41 -15.13
C LYS A 190 13.77 14.13 -13.63
N ASN A 191 14.57 13.12 -13.26
CA ASN A 191 14.97 12.89 -11.87
C ASN A 191 13.83 12.74 -10.83
N ILE A 192 12.69 12.11 -11.16
CA ILE A 192 11.54 11.94 -10.23
C ILE A 192 11.97 11.39 -8.85
N LYS A 193 12.91 10.43 -8.80
CA LYS A 193 13.45 9.88 -7.54
C LYS A 193 14.12 10.94 -6.67
N TYR A 194 14.84 11.89 -7.27
CA TYR A 194 15.50 12.98 -6.57
C TYR A 194 14.49 13.99 -6.02
N ILE A 195 13.48 14.35 -6.83
CA ILE A 195 12.39 15.23 -6.41
C ILE A 195 11.64 14.62 -5.21
N HIS A 196 11.29 13.33 -5.32
CA HIS A 196 10.68 12.58 -4.22
C HIS A 196 11.52 12.66 -2.94
N LYS A 197 12.83 12.37 -3.02
CA LYS A 197 13.72 12.42 -1.84
C LYS A 197 13.71 13.81 -1.19
N LEU A 198 13.88 14.87 -1.97
CA LEU A 198 13.92 16.23 -1.43
C LEU A 198 12.60 16.66 -0.80
N ILE A 199 11.47 16.42 -1.48
CA ILE A 199 10.14 16.77 -0.96
C ILE A 199 9.84 15.98 0.33
N PHE A 200 10.13 14.68 0.36
CA PHE A 200 9.86 13.86 1.53
C PHE A 200 10.76 14.20 2.71
N SER A 201 12.05 14.52 2.46
CA SER A 201 12.94 15.05 3.50
C SER A 201 12.42 16.35 4.08
N TYR A 202 12.03 17.30 3.24
CA TYR A 202 11.47 18.57 3.70
C TYR A 202 10.21 18.38 4.54
N ILE A 203 9.26 17.58 4.03
CA ILE A 203 8.01 17.29 4.72
C ILE A 203 8.28 16.69 6.11
N LYS A 204 9.23 15.76 6.20
CA LYS A 204 9.59 15.10 7.46
C LYS A 204 10.19 16.06 8.48
N GLU A 205 11.00 17.02 8.04
CA GLU A 205 11.76 17.92 8.92
C GLU A 205 10.97 19.17 9.33
N TYR A 206 10.13 19.70 8.44
CA TYR A 206 9.54 21.05 8.59
C TYR A 206 8.01 21.08 8.61
N THR A 207 7.33 19.93 8.59
CA THR A 207 5.85 19.91 8.59
C THR A 207 5.32 18.80 9.50
N ASN A 208 4.04 18.91 9.87
CA ASN A 208 3.32 17.89 10.63
C ASN A 208 2.60 16.86 9.74
N ILE A 209 2.98 16.74 8.45
CA ILE A 209 2.41 15.75 7.55
C ILE A 209 3.04 14.38 7.84
N ILE A 210 2.25 13.49 8.40
CA ILE A 210 2.68 12.16 8.84
C ILE A 210 2.24 11.04 7.90
N SER A 211 1.00 11.09 7.40
CA SER A 211 0.40 10.07 6.54
C SER A 211 1.20 9.87 5.24
N ILE A 212 1.45 8.61 4.86
CA ILE A 212 2.02 8.25 3.54
C ILE A 212 1.12 8.74 2.42
N ASP A 213 -0.20 8.59 2.56
CA ASP A 213 -1.17 9.03 1.55
C ASP A 213 -1.06 10.54 1.30
N GLU A 214 -0.98 11.35 2.36
CA GLU A 214 -0.87 12.81 2.24
C GLU A 214 0.47 13.21 1.63
N LYS A 215 1.58 12.56 2.02
CA LYS A 215 2.91 12.78 1.41
C LYS A 215 2.88 12.55 -0.10
N TYR A 216 2.28 11.45 -0.54
CA TYR A 216 2.16 11.18 -1.98
C TYR A 216 1.15 12.08 -2.68
N LYS A 217 0.08 12.54 -2.02
CA LYS A 217 -0.79 13.61 -2.56
C LYS A 217 0.00 14.89 -2.83
N MET A 218 0.89 15.31 -1.91
CA MET A 218 1.75 16.48 -2.11
C MET A 218 2.74 16.27 -3.26
N LEU A 219 3.33 15.09 -3.38
CA LEU A 219 4.23 14.78 -4.49
C LEU A 219 3.51 14.76 -5.84
N VAL A 220 2.32 14.15 -5.93
CA VAL A 220 1.50 14.15 -7.14
C VAL A 220 1.13 15.56 -7.54
N TYR A 221 0.63 16.35 -6.59
CA TYR A 221 0.31 17.75 -6.83
C TYR A 221 1.53 18.51 -7.35
N PHE A 222 2.71 18.28 -6.76
CA PHE A 222 3.94 18.89 -7.22
C PHE A 222 4.28 18.50 -8.67
N LEU A 223 4.38 17.21 -8.95
CA LEU A 223 4.82 16.69 -10.25
C LEU A 223 3.88 17.12 -11.39
N LEU A 224 2.57 17.18 -11.14
CA LEU A 224 1.60 17.57 -12.16
C LEU A 224 1.56 19.09 -12.41
N ASN A 225 2.04 19.92 -11.48
CA ASN A 225 1.82 21.38 -11.55
C ASN A 225 3.08 22.24 -11.60
N PHE A 226 4.26 21.76 -11.18
CA PHE A 226 5.43 22.64 -11.06
C PHE A 226 5.96 23.20 -12.41
N LYS A 227 5.58 22.58 -13.54
CA LYS A 227 5.87 23.08 -14.90
C LYS A 227 4.76 23.97 -15.47
N ASN A 228 3.63 24.09 -14.79
CA ASN A 228 2.48 24.85 -15.27
C ASN A 228 2.75 26.35 -15.09
N LYS A 229 2.80 27.11 -16.18
CA LYS A 229 2.99 28.57 -16.15
C LYS A 229 1.68 29.33 -15.84
N ASP A 230 0.53 28.71 -16.09
CA ASP A 230 -0.80 29.34 -15.99
C ASP A 230 -1.46 29.16 -14.63
N ILE A 231 -0.66 29.06 -13.57
CA ILE A 231 -1.20 28.86 -12.22
C ILE A 231 -1.92 30.13 -11.76
N LYS A 232 -3.25 29.99 -11.59
CA LYS A 232 -4.16 31.01 -11.07
C LYS A 232 -4.01 31.18 -9.54
N TYR A 233 -2.79 31.35 -9.04
CA TYR A 233 -2.54 31.69 -7.64
C TYR A 233 -2.12 33.16 -7.56
N ARG A 234 -2.89 33.95 -6.80
CA ARG A 234 -2.76 35.42 -6.77
C ARG A 234 -1.49 35.91 -6.07
N TYR A 235 -0.95 35.11 -5.16
CA TYR A 235 0.17 35.51 -4.30
C TYR A 235 1.49 34.92 -4.79
N THR A 236 2.56 35.67 -4.63
CA THR A 236 3.94 35.18 -4.73
C THR A 236 4.53 35.05 -3.32
N LEU A 237 5.53 34.18 -3.18
CA LEU A 237 6.28 34.03 -1.95
C LEU A 237 7.69 34.55 -2.21
N SER A 238 8.18 35.42 -1.34
CA SER A 238 9.58 35.83 -1.31
C SER A 238 10.36 34.97 -0.32
N LYS A 239 11.67 34.84 -0.56
CA LYS A 239 12.56 34.14 0.37
C LYS A 239 12.70 34.96 1.66
N SER A 240 12.54 34.30 2.79
CA SER A 240 12.73 34.82 4.14
C SER A 240 13.49 33.80 4.99
N THR A 241 13.91 34.18 6.18
CA THR A 241 14.55 33.28 7.15
C THR A 241 13.67 32.07 7.49
N GLU A 242 12.35 32.27 7.59
CA GLU A 242 11.38 31.21 7.92
C GLU A 242 11.25 30.14 6.83
N ASN A 243 11.39 30.53 5.55
CA ASN A 243 11.14 29.64 4.41
C ASN A 243 12.41 29.33 3.60
N GLU A 244 13.59 29.71 4.09
CA GLU A 244 14.87 29.55 3.39
C GLU A 244 15.15 28.09 2.99
N ASN A 245 14.91 27.15 3.90
CA ASN A 245 15.11 25.72 3.63
C ASN A 245 14.17 25.21 2.52
N PHE A 246 12.95 25.74 2.46
CA PHE A 246 12.01 25.42 1.39
C PHE A 246 12.51 25.94 0.04
N PHE A 247 12.93 27.20 -0.03
CA PHE A 247 13.48 27.79 -1.25
C PHE A 247 14.72 27.04 -1.72
N THR A 248 15.62 26.67 -0.81
CA THR A 248 16.82 25.89 -1.12
C THR A 248 16.48 24.57 -1.82
N ILE A 249 15.43 23.88 -1.37
CA ILE A 249 14.97 22.64 -1.99
C ILE A 249 14.30 22.91 -3.34
N MET A 250 13.47 23.94 -3.44
CA MET A 250 12.85 24.34 -4.72
C MET A 250 13.91 24.70 -5.76
N GLU A 251 14.86 25.58 -5.43
CA GLU A 251 15.98 25.96 -6.29
C GLU A 251 16.76 24.75 -6.80
N LYS A 252 17.08 23.78 -5.90
CA LYS A 252 17.73 22.52 -6.27
C LYS A 252 16.92 21.72 -7.30
N ILE A 253 15.60 21.66 -7.15
CA ILE A 253 14.72 20.95 -8.10
C ILE A 253 14.67 21.67 -9.44
N TYR A 254 14.37 22.98 -9.44
CA TYR A 254 14.22 23.79 -10.65
C TYR A 254 15.53 23.87 -11.46
N LYS A 255 16.67 24.06 -10.79
CA LYS A 255 17.99 24.02 -11.43
C LYS A 255 18.25 22.70 -12.13
N ARG A 256 17.93 21.58 -11.48
CA ARG A 256 18.16 20.23 -12.03
C ARG A 256 17.22 19.91 -13.19
N GLU A 257 16.00 20.46 -13.16
CA GLU A 257 15.04 20.36 -14.24
C GLU A 257 15.27 21.37 -15.39
N LYS A 258 16.23 22.30 -15.23
CA LYS A 258 16.50 23.41 -16.16
C LYS A 258 15.25 24.25 -16.43
N LEU A 259 14.57 24.65 -15.36
CA LEU A 259 13.37 25.48 -15.40
C LEU A 259 13.60 26.77 -14.64
N GLU A 260 12.96 27.84 -15.11
CA GLU A 260 12.78 29.05 -14.33
C GLU A 260 11.83 28.81 -13.16
N ILE A 261 12.14 29.44 -12.03
CA ILE A 261 11.36 29.31 -10.81
C ILE A 261 9.98 29.96 -10.99
N ASN A 262 8.93 29.17 -10.80
CA ASN A 262 7.56 29.69 -10.75
C ASN A 262 7.19 30.06 -9.30
N LEU A 263 7.36 31.33 -8.94
CA LEU A 263 7.07 31.84 -7.59
C LEU A 263 5.59 31.71 -7.17
N ARG A 264 4.65 31.75 -8.12
CA ARG A 264 3.21 31.55 -7.83
C ARG A 264 2.92 30.09 -7.46
N PHE A 265 3.53 29.15 -8.19
CA PHE A 265 3.45 27.73 -7.84
C PHE A 265 4.08 27.46 -6.47
N ILE A 266 5.30 27.97 -6.25
CA ILE A 266 6.03 27.82 -4.99
C ILE A 266 5.19 28.30 -3.82
N ALA A 267 4.58 29.48 -3.94
CA ALA A 267 3.69 30.02 -2.91
C ALA A 267 2.47 29.11 -2.65
N SER A 268 1.82 28.62 -3.71
CA SER A 268 0.68 27.70 -3.60
C SER A 268 1.06 26.38 -2.93
N PHE A 269 2.22 25.82 -3.31
CA PHE A 269 2.71 24.57 -2.76
C PHE A 269 3.15 24.73 -1.30
N TYR A 270 3.85 25.81 -0.96
CA TYR A 270 4.23 26.15 0.41
C TYR A 270 3.00 26.19 1.32
N LYS A 271 1.95 26.90 0.90
CA LYS A 271 0.68 26.98 1.66
C LYS A 271 0.03 25.62 1.86
N LYS A 272 0.10 24.71 0.88
CA LYS A 272 -0.48 23.36 0.97
C LYS A 272 0.26 22.48 1.99
N ILE A 273 1.59 22.51 1.98
CA ILE A 273 2.39 21.67 2.90
C ILE A 273 2.39 22.23 4.33
N HIS A 274 2.36 23.56 4.49
CA HIS A 274 2.33 24.27 5.78
C HIS A 274 0.94 24.57 6.32
N LYS A 275 -0.09 23.84 5.86
CA LYS A 275 -1.41 23.92 6.50
C LYS A 275 -1.31 23.55 7.98
N THR A 276 -1.95 24.32 8.85
CA THR A 276 -1.99 24.03 10.30
C THR A 276 -2.54 22.63 10.55
N ARG A 277 -1.78 21.83 11.30
CA ARG A 277 -2.13 20.46 11.68
C ARG A 277 -1.74 20.26 13.14
N ASN A 278 -2.60 19.59 13.88
CA ASN A 278 -2.32 19.21 15.25
C ASN A 278 -1.29 18.05 15.30
N ASN A 279 -0.61 17.91 16.44
CA ASN A 279 0.41 16.87 16.64
C ASN A 279 -0.23 15.57 17.14
N ALA A 280 -0.24 14.55 16.25
CA ALA A 280 -0.76 13.21 16.53
C ALA A 280 -0.15 12.54 17.78
N GLU A 281 1.06 12.92 18.17
CA GLU A 281 1.73 12.40 19.37
C GLU A 281 0.91 12.58 20.65
N ASN A 282 0.21 13.71 20.79
CA ASN A 282 -0.59 13.98 21.98
C ASN A 282 -1.74 12.95 22.13
N VAL A 283 -2.42 12.65 21.02
CA VAL A 283 -3.50 11.65 20.99
C VAL A 283 -2.94 10.25 21.25
N LEU A 284 -1.79 9.91 20.65
CA LEU A 284 -1.16 8.60 20.86
C LEU A 284 -0.70 8.40 22.30
N ASN A 285 -0.09 9.41 22.91
CA ASN A 285 0.37 9.36 24.31
C ASN A 285 -0.81 9.21 25.28
N LYS A 286 -1.92 9.91 25.03
CA LYS A 286 -3.14 9.75 25.81
C LYS A 286 -3.65 8.31 25.77
N ILE A 287 -3.79 7.74 24.57
CA ILE A 287 -4.28 6.37 24.41
C ILE A 287 -3.31 5.36 25.05
N ASN A 288 -2.00 5.50 24.84
CA ASN A 288 -1.01 4.62 25.47
C ASN A 288 -1.02 4.72 27.00
N GLY A 289 -1.24 5.92 27.56
CA GLY A 289 -1.43 6.10 29.00
C GLY A 289 -2.64 5.36 29.54
N GLU A 290 -3.78 5.43 28.83
CA GLU A 290 -4.99 4.66 29.18
C GLU A 290 -4.76 3.14 29.11
N LEU A 291 -4.05 2.67 28.08
CA LEU A 291 -3.69 1.25 27.93
C LEU A 291 -2.76 0.77 29.06
N TYR A 292 -1.76 1.57 29.43
CA TYR A 292 -0.87 1.26 30.55
C TYR A 292 -1.64 1.12 31.87
N LEU A 293 -2.56 2.04 32.14
CA LEU A 293 -3.42 1.98 33.34
C LEU A 293 -4.34 0.75 33.33
N GLN A 294 -4.93 0.40 32.18
CA GLN A 294 -5.78 -0.78 32.04
C GLN A 294 -5.00 -2.07 32.26
N ASN A 295 -3.78 -2.17 31.70
CA ASN A 295 -2.93 -3.34 31.84
C ASN A 295 -2.42 -3.53 33.28
N ASN A 296 -2.14 -2.44 34.00
CA ASN A 296 -1.69 -2.52 35.39
C ASN A 296 -2.82 -2.74 36.40
N ARG A 297 -4.04 -2.22 36.16
CA ARG A 297 -5.22 -2.47 37.03
C ARG A 297 -5.73 -3.91 36.95
N ASN A 298 -5.42 -4.64 35.87
CA ASN A 298 -5.76 -6.07 35.72
C ASN A 298 -5.09 -7.00 36.76
N LEU A 299 -4.18 -6.50 37.61
CA LEU A 299 -3.63 -7.26 38.75
C LEU A 299 -4.48 -7.19 40.03
N LYS A 300 -5.47 -6.29 40.15
CA LYS A 300 -6.23 -6.12 41.41
C LYS A 300 -7.76 -6.10 41.31
N THR A 301 -8.37 -5.95 40.14
CA THR A 301 -9.85 -5.82 40.05
C THR A 301 -10.44 -6.32 38.74
N ARG A 302 -10.34 -7.63 38.46
CA ARG A 302 -11.25 -8.33 37.53
C ARG A 302 -12.28 -9.16 38.30
N LYS A 303 -13.10 -8.44 39.05
CA LYS A 303 -14.44 -8.87 39.47
C LYS A 303 -15.28 -7.61 39.41
N LEU A 304 -15.92 -7.34 38.27
CA LEU A 304 -17.26 -6.74 38.16
C LEU A 304 -17.49 -6.29 36.71
N LEU A 305 -18.60 -6.79 36.15
CA LEU A 305 -19.26 -6.40 34.89
C LEU A 305 -18.58 -6.88 33.60
N GLU A 306 -18.38 -8.19 33.47
CA GLU A 306 -18.36 -8.80 32.15
C GLU A 306 -19.81 -8.87 31.64
N GLN A 307 -20.09 -8.29 30.47
CA GLN A 307 -21.26 -8.70 29.71
C GLN A 307 -21.05 -10.18 29.38
N ASP A 308 -21.94 -11.06 29.85
CA ASP A 308 -21.82 -12.53 29.68
C ASP A 308 -21.66 -12.95 28.20
N LYS A 309 -22.02 -12.06 27.26
CA LYS A 309 -21.95 -12.30 25.82
C LYS A 309 -21.34 -11.10 25.09
N VAL A 310 -20.31 -11.34 24.30
CA VAL A 310 -19.67 -10.36 23.41
C VAL A 310 -20.28 -10.49 22.01
N GLU A 311 -20.70 -9.37 21.44
CA GLU A 311 -21.23 -9.30 20.07
C GLU A 311 -20.11 -9.37 19.02
N PHE A 312 -20.31 -10.21 18.01
CA PHE A 312 -19.48 -10.35 16.83
C PHE A 312 -20.32 -10.22 15.57
N TYR A 313 -19.73 -9.65 14.51
CA TYR A 313 -20.32 -9.59 13.18
C TYR A 313 -19.65 -10.63 12.28
N ASP A 314 -20.46 -11.37 11.53
CA ASP A 314 -20.01 -12.37 10.57
C ASP A 314 -20.78 -12.27 9.24
N ILE A 315 -20.24 -12.85 8.16
CA ILE A 315 -20.88 -12.91 6.85
C ILE A 315 -21.42 -14.32 6.65
N ALA A 316 -22.74 -14.48 6.43
CA ALA A 316 -23.35 -15.79 6.20
C ALA A 316 -22.72 -16.51 5.00
N GLU A 317 -22.14 -17.70 5.22
CA GLU A 317 -21.31 -18.44 4.25
C GLU A 317 -22.05 -18.98 3.01
N THR A 318 -23.39 -18.93 2.94
CA THR A 318 -24.16 -19.49 1.82
C THR A 318 -24.08 -18.69 0.52
N SER A 319 -23.33 -17.58 0.48
CA SER A 319 -23.17 -16.76 -0.73
C SER A 319 -21.72 -16.50 -1.15
N VAL A 320 -20.82 -17.43 -0.90
CA VAL A 320 -19.42 -17.34 -1.29
C VAL A 320 -19.23 -17.76 -2.77
N ASN A 321 -19.87 -17.01 -3.67
CA ASN A 321 -19.42 -16.89 -5.06
C ASN A 321 -18.85 -15.46 -5.21
N PHE A 322 -17.52 -15.37 -5.14
CA PHE A 322 -16.78 -14.12 -5.05
C PHE A 322 -16.82 -13.22 -6.31
N GLU A 323 -17.54 -13.63 -7.35
CA GLU A 323 -17.63 -12.90 -8.62
C GLU A 323 -18.77 -11.88 -8.67
N ASP A 324 -19.71 -11.90 -7.70
CA ASP A 324 -20.88 -11.04 -7.76
C ASP A 324 -20.69 -9.68 -7.05
N LYS A 325 -20.58 -8.61 -7.84
CA LYS A 325 -20.57 -7.21 -7.35
C LYS A 325 -21.89 -6.78 -6.69
N LYS A 326 -22.97 -7.56 -6.82
CA LYS A 326 -24.30 -7.28 -6.25
C LYS A 326 -24.49 -7.81 -4.81
N LEU A 327 -23.45 -8.36 -4.17
CA LEU A 327 -23.51 -8.98 -2.84
C LEU A 327 -23.65 -8.01 -1.64
N LEU A 328 -24.00 -6.74 -1.84
CA LEU A 328 -24.14 -5.76 -0.73
C LEU A 328 -25.32 -6.04 0.22
N ASN A 329 -26.27 -6.92 -0.14
CA ASN A 329 -27.52 -7.12 0.59
C ASN A 329 -27.71 -8.52 1.23
N LYS A 330 -26.67 -9.37 1.31
CA LYS A 330 -26.79 -10.66 2.03
C LYS A 330 -26.25 -10.53 3.47
N GLN A 331 -27.17 -10.79 4.40
CA GLN A 331 -27.17 -10.59 5.85
C GLN A 331 -25.80 -10.71 6.55
N ILE A 332 -25.29 -9.57 7.04
CA ILE A 332 -24.35 -9.57 8.16
C ILE A 332 -25.10 -10.15 9.36
N VAL A 333 -24.60 -11.23 9.93
CA VAL A 333 -25.23 -11.90 11.06
C VAL A 333 -24.51 -11.50 12.34
N LYS A 334 -25.31 -11.16 13.36
CA LYS A 334 -24.83 -10.91 14.72
C LYS A 334 -24.69 -12.25 15.43
N GLN A 335 -23.50 -12.55 15.90
CA GLN A 335 -23.19 -13.71 16.73
C GLN A 335 -22.83 -13.22 18.13
N TYR A 336 -23.15 -14.03 19.14
CA TYR A 336 -22.81 -13.75 20.53
C TYR A 336 -21.96 -14.91 21.05
N VAL A 337 -20.78 -14.60 21.59
CA VAL A 337 -19.86 -15.59 22.16
C VAL A 337 -19.53 -15.18 23.59
N ASN A 338 -19.38 -16.15 24.49
CA ASN A 338 -19.01 -15.90 25.87
C ASN A 338 -17.63 -15.23 25.95
N SER A 339 -17.49 -14.23 26.82
CA SER A 339 -16.24 -13.47 27.02
C SER A 339 -15.02 -14.39 27.25
N ASN A 340 -15.23 -15.45 28.05
CA ASN A 340 -14.20 -16.40 28.48
C ASN A 340 -13.66 -17.31 27.36
N GLU A 341 -14.38 -17.44 26.25
CA GLU A 341 -13.99 -18.27 25.10
C GLU A 341 -13.13 -17.48 24.08
N ILE A 342 -12.99 -16.16 24.27
CA ILE A 342 -12.33 -15.27 23.32
C ILE A 342 -10.82 -15.24 23.58
N ILE A 343 -10.05 -15.86 22.68
CA ILE A 343 -8.58 -15.75 22.67
C ILE A 343 -8.20 -14.29 22.40
N LYS A 344 -7.56 -13.64 23.38
CA LYS A 344 -7.03 -12.28 23.27
C LYS A 344 -5.62 -12.28 22.71
N ILE A 345 -5.46 -11.82 21.47
CA ILE A 345 -4.15 -11.81 20.78
C ILE A 345 -3.44 -10.48 21.06
N SER A 346 -2.23 -10.52 21.61
CA SER A 346 -1.43 -9.31 21.85
C SER A 346 -1.07 -8.62 20.54
N THR A 347 -1.56 -7.39 20.36
CA THR A 347 -1.54 -6.66 19.10
C THR A 347 -0.91 -5.28 19.26
N LEU A 348 0.12 -5.00 18.46
CA LEU A 348 0.62 -3.64 18.25
C LEU A 348 -0.23 -2.98 17.16
N VAL A 349 -0.77 -1.79 17.44
CA VAL A 349 -1.50 -1.02 16.43
C VAL A 349 -0.62 0.11 15.90
N ILE A 350 -0.43 0.15 14.58
CA ILE A 350 0.36 1.20 13.92
C ILE A 350 -0.56 2.09 13.10
N PHE A 351 -0.54 3.39 13.36
CA PHE A 351 -1.32 4.39 12.64
C PHE A 351 -0.48 5.12 11.58
N ASP A 352 -1.05 5.23 10.38
CA ASP A 352 -0.62 6.08 9.27
C ASP A 352 -1.78 6.99 8.84
N LEU A 353 -2.27 7.76 9.81
CA LEU A 353 -3.43 8.65 9.69
C LEU A 353 -3.12 10.05 10.26
N GLU A 354 -3.93 11.03 9.88
CA GLU A 354 -3.95 12.34 10.53
C GLU A 354 -4.55 12.25 11.93
N GLU A 355 -4.15 13.13 12.85
CA GLU A 355 -4.59 13.12 14.25
C GLU A 355 -6.12 13.00 14.41
N ALA A 356 -6.86 13.79 13.64
CA ALA A 356 -8.32 13.86 13.71
C ALA A 356 -9.01 12.51 13.46
N GLU A 357 -8.33 11.59 12.76
CA GLU A 357 -8.85 10.27 12.43
C GLU A 357 -8.39 9.19 13.42
N ILE A 358 -7.30 9.40 14.17
CA ILE A 358 -6.69 8.40 15.05
C ILE A 358 -7.66 7.99 16.16
N LEU A 359 -8.15 8.95 16.95
CA LEU A 359 -9.00 8.63 18.12
C LEU A 359 -10.32 7.97 17.69
N LYS A 360 -10.93 8.49 16.63
CA LYS A 360 -12.17 7.94 16.06
C LYS A 360 -11.98 6.50 15.58
N THR A 361 -10.87 6.23 14.89
CA THR A 361 -10.57 4.89 14.36
C THR A 361 -10.19 3.93 15.49
N TYR A 362 -9.42 4.39 16.48
CA TYR A 362 -9.07 3.62 17.67
C TYR A 362 -10.31 3.14 18.43
N ASN A 363 -11.27 4.04 18.70
CA ASN A 363 -12.50 3.68 19.41
C ASN A 363 -13.31 2.60 18.66
N ARG A 364 -13.43 2.75 17.33
CA ARG A 364 -14.09 1.73 16.49
C ARG A 364 -13.39 0.39 16.54
N ILE A 365 -12.06 0.38 16.52
CA ILE A 365 -11.29 -0.85 16.59
C ILE A 365 -11.48 -1.53 17.94
N LYS A 366 -11.48 -0.76 19.02
CA LYS A 366 -11.74 -1.28 20.36
C LYS A 366 -13.12 -1.94 20.46
N GLU A 367 -14.13 -1.37 19.80
CA GLU A 367 -15.50 -1.92 19.76
C GLU A 367 -15.61 -3.19 18.89
N PHE A 368 -15.01 -3.20 17.70
CA PHE A 368 -15.18 -4.30 16.73
C PHE A 368 -14.19 -5.46 16.93
N PHE A 369 -12.97 -5.17 17.35
CA PHE A 369 -11.93 -6.16 17.56
C PHE A 369 -11.86 -6.57 19.04
N ASN A 370 -12.98 -7.00 19.61
CA ASN A 370 -13.05 -7.47 21.00
C ASN A 370 -12.20 -8.73 21.27
N PHE A 371 -11.52 -9.31 20.27
CA PHE A 371 -10.60 -10.44 20.43
C PHE A 371 -9.11 -10.05 20.34
N ILE A 372 -8.79 -8.76 20.14
CA ILE A 372 -7.40 -8.29 20.24
C ILE A 372 -7.13 -7.67 21.61
N ASN A 373 -5.92 -7.84 22.10
CA ASN A 373 -5.39 -7.11 23.24
C ASN A 373 -4.42 -6.05 22.72
N ILE A 374 -4.84 -4.78 22.68
CA ILE A 374 -3.99 -3.70 22.20
C ILE A 374 -2.93 -3.42 23.27
N VAL A 375 -1.69 -3.84 23.02
CA VAL A 375 -0.60 -3.67 23.99
C VAL A 375 -0.01 -2.27 23.94
N LYS A 376 0.02 -1.69 22.75
CA LYS A 376 0.62 -0.40 22.45
C LYS A 376 0.08 0.11 21.12
N ILE A 377 0.05 1.43 20.98
CA ILE A 377 -0.15 2.08 19.70
C ILE A 377 1.05 2.95 19.33
N GLU A 378 1.41 2.98 18.05
CA GLU A 378 2.52 3.78 17.53
C GLU A 378 2.17 4.45 16.21
N GLN A 379 2.92 5.49 15.87
CA GLN A 379 2.85 6.10 14.54
C GLN A 379 3.84 5.45 13.58
N LEU A 380 3.46 5.27 12.32
CA LEU A 380 4.29 4.59 11.32
C LEU A 380 5.63 5.30 11.05
N ASP A 381 5.71 6.61 11.21
CA ASP A 381 6.94 7.39 11.00
C ASP A 381 7.95 7.24 12.15
N LYS A 382 7.46 7.06 13.38
CA LYS A 382 8.23 6.76 14.61
C LYS A 382 8.54 5.28 14.74
N PHE A 383 7.70 4.41 14.19
CA PHE A 383 7.93 2.98 14.18
C PHE A 383 9.24 2.66 13.47
N LYS A 384 10.09 1.89 14.12
CA LYS A 384 11.30 1.35 13.48
C LYS A 384 10.82 0.36 12.42
N LYS A 385 10.79 0.80 11.15
CA LYS A 385 10.26 0.10 9.95
C LYS A 385 10.97 -1.22 9.59
N VAL A 386 11.49 -1.94 10.58
CA VAL A 386 12.20 -3.22 10.50
C VAL A 386 11.77 -4.07 11.71
N ILE A 387 11.14 -5.21 11.44
CA ILE A 387 10.70 -6.18 12.44
C ILE A 387 11.67 -7.36 12.44
N THR A 388 12.20 -7.73 13.61
CA THR A 388 13.17 -8.83 13.77
C THR A 388 12.75 -9.77 14.88
N LYS A 389 13.19 -11.03 14.79
CA LYS A 389 12.86 -12.10 15.74
C LYS A 389 13.39 -11.86 17.16
N THR A 390 14.44 -11.06 17.35
CA THR A 390 15.06 -10.89 18.68
C THR A 390 14.54 -9.68 19.46
N ARG A 391 13.98 -8.66 18.78
CA ARG A 391 13.53 -7.43 19.44
C ARG A 391 12.06 -7.42 19.84
N ASN A 392 11.19 -8.11 19.09
CA ASN A 392 9.75 -7.87 19.16
C ASN A 392 8.94 -9.09 19.63
N THR A 393 9.56 -10.26 19.80
CA THR A 393 8.83 -11.54 20.02
C THR A 393 8.13 -11.65 21.37
N ASN A 394 8.48 -10.80 22.34
CA ASN A 394 7.89 -10.86 23.67
C ASN A 394 6.89 -9.72 23.94
N GLU A 395 6.74 -8.76 23.02
CA GLU A 395 5.87 -7.58 23.24
C GLU A 395 4.49 -7.74 22.59
N PHE A 396 4.42 -8.32 21.39
CA PHE A 396 3.18 -8.54 20.65
C PHE A 396 3.30 -9.74 19.70
N GLU A 397 2.15 -10.36 19.40
CA GLU A 397 2.07 -11.52 18.52
C GLU A 397 1.66 -11.17 17.09
N GLN A 398 1.04 -10.01 16.89
CA GLN A 398 0.63 -9.50 15.59
C GLN A 398 0.66 -7.97 15.52
N ILE A 399 0.63 -7.43 14.30
CA ILE A 399 0.55 -5.99 14.04
C ILE A 399 -0.74 -5.70 13.26
N LEU A 400 -1.51 -4.72 13.71
CA LEU A 400 -2.58 -4.11 12.92
C LEU A 400 -2.11 -2.74 12.42
N LEU A 401 -1.83 -2.66 11.12
CA LEU A 401 -1.48 -1.43 10.43
C LEU A 401 -2.74 -0.78 9.86
N ILE A 402 -2.97 0.47 10.24
CA ILE A 402 -4.13 1.26 9.82
C ILE A 402 -3.61 2.43 9.02
N SER A 403 -4.01 2.52 7.75
CA SER A 403 -3.51 3.56 6.85
C SER A 403 -4.62 4.11 5.98
N SER A 404 -4.44 5.37 5.58
CA SER A 404 -5.21 6.02 4.52
C SER A 404 -4.69 5.67 3.12
N SER A 405 -3.60 4.91 3.03
CA SER A 405 -2.98 4.47 1.80
C SER A 405 -3.19 2.98 1.54
N LYS A 406 -3.55 2.65 0.31
CA LYS A 406 -3.64 1.28 -0.19
C LYS A 406 -2.31 0.51 -0.17
N PHE A 407 -1.20 1.23 -0.32
CA PHE A 407 0.15 0.66 -0.37
C PHE A 407 0.96 1.19 0.81
N VAL A 408 1.42 0.27 1.66
CA VAL A 408 2.33 0.58 2.76
C VAL A 408 3.40 -0.50 2.81
N ASN A 409 4.45 -0.34 2.00
CA ASN A 409 5.52 -1.34 1.86
C ASN A 409 6.86 -0.85 2.44
N VAL A 410 6.78 0.09 3.39
CA VAL A 410 7.91 0.67 4.09
C VAL A 410 8.47 -0.22 5.20
N ILE A 411 7.66 -1.15 5.74
CA ILE A 411 8.07 -2.06 6.81
C ILE A 411 8.80 -3.27 6.21
N LYS A 412 9.98 -3.60 6.74
CA LYS A 412 10.71 -4.84 6.41
C LYS A 412 10.50 -5.86 7.51
N ASN A 413 9.90 -7.01 7.20
CA ASN A 413 9.57 -8.01 8.21
C ASN A 413 10.43 -9.27 8.10
N PHE A 414 11.46 -9.36 8.94
CA PHE A 414 12.34 -10.51 9.07
C PHE A 414 11.84 -11.55 10.10
N SER A 415 10.69 -11.31 10.73
CA SER A 415 10.11 -12.20 11.74
C SER A 415 9.01 -13.12 11.16
N GLU A 416 8.36 -13.91 12.02
CA GLU A 416 7.13 -14.64 11.70
C GLU A 416 5.86 -13.85 12.09
N ILE A 417 5.97 -12.63 12.65
CA ILE A 417 4.82 -11.83 13.11
C ILE A 417 3.99 -11.38 11.89
N PRO A 418 2.68 -11.70 11.81
CA PRO A 418 1.83 -11.24 10.73
C PRO A 418 1.51 -9.75 10.86
N ILE A 419 1.36 -9.08 9.71
CA ILE A 419 0.87 -7.69 9.62
C ILE A 419 -0.47 -7.72 8.90
N TYR A 420 -1.49 -7.18 9.57
CA TYR A 420 -2.83 -7.00 9.05
C TYR A 420 -3.00 -5.55 8.62
N HIS A 421 -3.58 -5.30 7.45
CA HIS A 421 -3.77 -3.93 6.93
C HIS A 421 -5.24 -3.57 6.85
N LEU A 422 -5.61 -2.49 7.54
CA LEU A 422 -6.92 -1.86 7.45
C LEU A 422 -6.78 -0.54 6.68
N GLU A 423 -7.36 -0.48 5.48
CA GLU A 423 -7.38 0.73 4.67
C GLU A 423 -8.59 1.59 5.06
N ILE A 424 -8.33 2.81 5.49
CA ILE A 424 -9.34 3.82 5.79
C ILE A 424 -9.56 4.64 4.52
N GLU A 425 -10.60 4.30 3.76
CA GLU A 425 -10.99 5.06 2.58
C GLU A 425 -11.78 6.31 2.97
N ASN A 426 -11.50 7.41 2.28
CA ASN A 426 -12.31 8.62 2.30
C ASN A 426 -13.34 8.57 1.15
N GLU A 427 -14.26 7.58 1.11
CA GLU A 427 -15.30 7.62 0.08
C GLU A 427 -16.30 8.75 0.35
N LYS A 428 -16.96 9.26 -0.70
CA LYS A 428 -18.06 10.22 -0.57
C LYS A 428 -19.34 9.46 -0.18
N GLY A 429 -19.82 9.69 1.05
CA GLY A 429 -21.09 9.16 1.57
C GLY A 429 -20.94 8.36 2.86
N ALA A 430 -21.56 8.83 3.95
CA ALA A 430 -21.35 8.27 5.29
C ALA A 430 -21.77 6.80 5.45
N LEU A 431 -22.82 6.35 4.74
CA LEU A 431 -23.34 4.98 4.82
C LEU A 431 -22.46 3.97 4.07
N LYS A 432 -21.99 4.31 2.85
CA LYS A 432 -21.11 3.45 2.04
C LYS A 432 -19.76 3.21 2.72
N ASN A 433 -19.19 4.26 3.33
CA ASN A 433 -17.98 4.13 4.14
C ASN A 433 -18.15 3.21 5.34
N ARG A 434 -19.29 3.26 6.04
CA ARG A 434 -19.53 2.43 7.23
C ARG A 434 -19.60 0.95 6.87
N SER A 435 -20.32 0.59 5.80
CA SER A 435 -20.42 -0.80 5.36
C SER A 435 -19.11 -1.33 4.77
N ALA A 436 -18.37 -0.52 4.01
CA ALA A 436 -17.07 -0.90 3.46
C ALA A 436 -16.03 -1.21 4.57
N ILE A 437 -15.90 -0.31 5.57
CA ILE A 437 -15.01 -0.51 6.72
C ILE A 437 -15.43 -1.76 7.52
N LEU A 438 -16.73 -1.94 7.76
CA LEU A 438 -17.23 -3.12 8.47
C LEU A 438 -16.85 -4.42 7.75
N ILE A 439 -17.04 -4.49 6.43
CA ILE A 439 -16.66 -5.66 5.62
C ILE A 439 -15.15 -5.91 5.72
N GLN A 440 -14.31 -4.86 5.66
CA GLN A 440 -12.87 -5.01 5.85
C GLN A 440 -12.54 -5.55 7.25
N MET A 441 -13.17 -5.03 8.30
CA MET A 441 -12.96 -5.48 9.68
C MET A 441 -13.35 -6.96 9.88
N ILE A 442 -14.49 -7.40 9.31
CA ILE A 442 -14.89 -8.81 9.34
C ILE A 442 -13.85 -9.69 8.64
N ARG A 443 -13.40 -9.30 7.43
CA ARG A 443 -12.36 -10.04 6.69
C ARG A 443 -11.05 -10.13 7.49
N LEU A 444 -10.65 -9.04 8.14
CA LEU A 444 -9.44 -9.03 8.98
C LEU A 444 -9.58 -9.96 10.18
N ARG A 445 -10.74 -9.98 10.84
CA ARG A 445 -11.03 -10.93 11.92
C ARG A 445 -10.91 -12.38 11.44
N THR A 446 -11.55 -12.73 10.34
CA THR A 446 -11.44 -14.08 9.75
C THR A 446 -9.99 -14.42 9.41
N MET A 447 -9.25 -13.47 8.82
CA MET A 447 -7.85 -13.66 8.46
C MET A 447 -6.96 -13.88 9.68
N MET A 448 -7.18 -13.15 10.77
CA MET A 448 -6.47 -13.29 12.05
C MET A 448 -6.69 -14.67 12.67
N LEU A 449 -7.94 -15.12 12.76
CA LEU A 449 -8.29 -16.42 13.32
C LEU A 449 -7.69 -17.57 12.50
N GLN A 450 -7.81 -17.51 11.17
CA GLN A 450 -7.21 -18.52 10.30
C GLN A 450 -5.69 -18.58 10.39
N TYR A 451 -5.02 -17.44 10.55
CA TYR A 451 -3.58 -17.43 10.75
C TYR A 451 -3.18 -18.11 12.07
N LEU A 452 -3.94 -17.89 13.15
CA LEU A 452 -3.71 -18.55 14.43
C LEU A 452 -3.85 -20.06 14.32
N ASP A 453 -4.91 -20.56 13.69
CA ASP A 453 -5.15 -21.99 13.52
C ASP A 453 -4.03 -22.63 12.72
N PHE A 454 -3.65 -22.01 11.60
CA PHE A 454 -2.54 -22.47 10.77
C PHE A 454 -1.20 -22.48 11.52
N LYS A 455 -0.95 -21.47 12.37
CA LYS A 455 0.26 -21.42 13.20
C LYS A 455 0.29 -22.57 14.22
N LYS A 456 -0.83 -22.85 14.89
CA LYS A 456 -0.96 -23.97 15.85
C LYS A 456 -0.71 -25.31 15.18
N GLU A 457 -1.35 -25.56 14.04
CA GLU A 457 -1.13 -26.78 13.24
C GLU A 457 0.34 -26.97 12.88
N ARG A 458 0.99 -25.90 12.41
CA ARG A 458 2.41 -25.93 12.03
C ARG A 458 3.33 -26.22 13.20
N ASP A 459 3.05 -25.65 14.37
CA ASP A 459 3.85 -25.89 15.57
C ASP A 459 3.70 -27.33 16.08
N ILE A 460 2.50 -27.92 15.97
CA ILE A 460 2.27 -29.34 16.23
C ILE A 460 3.11 -30.21 15.28
N ILE A 461 3.10 -29.91 13.98
CA ILE A 461 3.88 -30.64 12.97
C ILE A 461 5.39 -30.52 13.27
N ARG A 462 5.89 -29.32 13.59
CA ARG A 462 7.30 -29.08 13.96
C ARG A 462 7.71 -29.91 15.18
N LYS A 463 6.86 -29.96 16.22
CA LYS A 463 7.11 -30.78 17.42
C LYS A 463 7.18 -32.27 17.08
N ARG A 464 6.25 -32.76 16.26
CA ARG A 464 6.24 -34.17 15.79
C ARG A 464 7.51 -34.53 15.03
N ILE A 465 7.96 -33.69 14.09
CA ILE A 465 9.20 -33.93 13.31
C ILE A 465 10.43 -33.93 14.23
N LYS A 466 10.54 -32.96 15.16
CA LYS A 466 11.65 -32.92 16.14
C LYS A 466 11.69 -34.19 17.00
N ASN A 467 10.54 -34.66 17.46
CA ASN A 467 10.47 -35.88 18.27
C ASN A 467 10.82 -37.13 17.45
N LYS A 468 10.38 -37.20 16.18
CA LYS A 468 10.74 -38.29 15.27
C LYS A 468 12.25 -38.32 14.98
N ASN A 469 12.87 -37.16 14.74
CA ASN A 469 14.31 -37.08 14.49
C ASN A 469 15.15 -37.44 15.72
N ARG A 470 14.67 -37.15 16.94
CA ARG A 470 15.31 -37.58 18.20
C ARG A 470 15.26 -39.10 18.40
N LEU A 471 14.22 -39.76 17.90
CA LEU A 471 14.05 -41.23 17.98
C LEU A 471 14.88 -41.98 16.94
N THR A 472 15.41 -41.29 15.93
CA THR A 472 16.26 -41.88 14.87
C THR A 472 17.75 -41.61 15.07
N THR A 473 18.13 -40.82 16.07
CA THR A 473 19.53 -40.47 16.42
C THR A 473 19.98 -41.06 17.76
N ASN A 474 19.09 -41.82 18.41
CA ASN A 474 19.40 -42.75 19.50
C ASN A 474 19.25 -44.16 18.96
#